data_AF-U2Q8S6-F1
#
_entry.id   AF-U2Q8S6-F1
#
_cell.length_a   1.000
_cell.length_b   1.000
_cell.length_c   1.000
_cell.angle_alpha   90.00
_cell.angle_beta   90.00
_cell.angle_gamma   90.00
#
_symmetry.space_group_name_H-M   'P 1'
#
loop_
_entity.id
_entity.type
_entity.pdbx_description
1 polymer ?
#
loop_
_entity_poly.entity_id
_entity_poly.type
_entity_poly.pdbx_seq_one_letter_code
_entity_poly.pdbx_strand_id
1 'polypeptide(L)'
;MTSVGEHIQHTNKAICENISQLGDRRGILSQNILAQLRNLVEGTAVLLCTGSAEAEYDYERIKEGLEFIRAKGQYGFLGRFHKHLQTSASHYTVDGDSSERLMLKYYDYLLQIRTLLKKSCGVDVLSNLESFPLDLDPSLREYHEKIAERIESLRLAGADEENPERYYIHGIRPFSVEGKTYYEVTFYRAINRVGKFDRMIAFTDIKMTDDYSAMLTLHRDAIYVLGHDLPITIISGWRVSIRPCEFDNFARLLGITIKTSVEWAEYQKLMEYLTKGSGNLLDLMDMSDHEYGKARACCMSPRSKPQIFSVLDEARRVIRSGCGGSTMLRFLMLHMRNEVLRSQYDPNSCPHLSKLNLKYGCIPFDDMPFCSSPVGHNVKYGDLVESLGVAGRDHELLARRVKINVENHGILRVMQNS
;
A
#
# COMPACT_ATOMS: atom_id res chain seq x y z
N MET A 1 35.72 1.18 2.93
CA MET A 1 34.43 1.84 2.69
C MET A 1 33.72 0.99 1.68
N THR A 2 32.50 0.54 1.96
CA THR A 2 31.75 -0.35 1.06
C THR A 2 30.96 0.53 0.09
N SER A 3 31.03 0.21 -1.20
CA SER A 3 30.22 0.93 -2.19
C SER A 3 28.77 0.48 -2.13
N VAL A 4 27.84 1.32 -2.59
CA VAL A 4 26.42 0.96 -2.63
C VAL A 4 26.17 -0.25 -3.55
N GLY A 5 26.94 -0.39 -4.62
CA GLY A 5 26.90 -1.55 -5.51
C GLY A 5 27.27 -2.84 -4.79
N GLU A 6 28.38 -2.85 -4.06
CA GLU A 6 28.81 -3.99 -3.24
C GLU A 6 27.77 -4.33 -2.17
N HIS A 7 27.22 -3.32 -1.49
CA HIS A 7 26.20 -3.50 -0.47
C HIS A 7 24.93 -4.16 -1.02
N ILE A 8 24.42 -3.67 -2.16
CA ILE A 8 23.26 -4.28 -2.83
C ILE A 8 23.56 -5.71 -3.25
N GLN A 9 24.74 -5.98 -3.80
CA GLN A 9 25.13 -7.33 -4.24
C GLN A 9 25.25 -8.31 -3.07
N HIS A 10 25.84 -7.90 -1.94
CA HIS A 10 25.90 -8.71 -0.74
C HIS A 10 24.51 -9.00 -0.18
N THR A 11 23.65 -7.98 -0.10
CA THR A 11 22.27 -8.13 0.37
C THR A 11 21.46 -9.05 -0.55
N ASN A 12 21.58 -8.85 -1.86
CA ASN A 12 20.96 -9.68 -2.90
C ASN A 12 21.39 -11.14 -2.78
N LYS A 13 22.70 -11.39 -2.68
CA LYS A 13 23.27 -12.73 -2.51
C LYS A 13 22.72 -13.41 -1.26
N ALA A 14 22.69 -12.71 -0.13
CA ALA A 14 22.13 -13.26 1.12
C ALA A 14 20.65 -13.67 0.95
N ILE A 15 19.83 -12.85 0.29
CA ILE A 15 18.42 -13.18 0.04
C ILE A 15 18.32 -14.41 -0.89
N CYS A 16 19.02 -14.41 -2.02
CA CYS A 16 18.97 -15.49 -3.00
C CYS A 16 19.47 -16.83 -2.41
N GLU A 17 20.55 -16.81 -1.62
CA GLU A 17 21.08 -18.00 -0.95
C GLU A 17 20.08 -18.59 0.04
N ASN A 18 19.40 -17.74 0.82
CA ASN A 18 18.35 -18.20 1.73
C ASN A 18 17.22 -18.88 0.96
N ILE A 19 16.74 -18.29 -0.14
CA ILE A 19 15.68 -18.89 -0.99
C ILE A 19 16.12 -20.27 -1.50
N SER A 20 17.35 -20.39 -2.00
CA SER A 20 17.88 -21.65 -2.55
C SER A 20 18.07 -22.74 -1.49
N GLN A 21 18.42 -22.38 -0.25
CA GLN A 21 18.79 -23.34 0.81
C GLN A 21 17.63 -23.70 1.75
N LEU A 22 16.64 -22.81 1.92
CA LEU A 22 15.62 -22.92 2.97
C LEU A 22 14.19 -22.97 2.43
N GLY A 23 13.98 -23.34 1.17
CA GLY A 23 12.64 -23.47 0.56
C GLY A 23 11.66 -24.30 1.40
N ASP A 24 12.13 -25.40 1.98
CA ASP A 24 11.32 -26.30 2.82
C ASP A 24 11.10 -25.79 4.26
N ARG A 25 11.77 -24.70 4.66
CA ARG A 25 11.71 -24.11 6.01
C ARG A 25 11.26 -22.65 5.93
N ARG A 26 10.07 -22.44 5.39
CA ARG A 26 9.52 -21.11 5.06
C ARG A 26 9.57 -20.12 6.24
N GLY A 27 9.35 -20.55 7.48
CA GLY A 27 9.41 -19.68 8.65
C GLY A 27 10.80 -19.05 8.86
N ILE A 28 11.85 -19.88 8.84
CA ILE A 28 13.24 -19.44 8.97
C ILE A 28 13.68 -18.65 7.74
N LEU A 29 13.33 -19.13 6.55
CA LEU A 29 13.53 -18.41 5.29
C LEU A 29 12.97 -16.99 5.38
N SER A 30 11.74 -16.84 5.85
CA SER A 30 11.06 -15.57 5.96
C SER A 30 11.74 -14.65 6.97
N GLN A 31 12.14 -15.16 8.14
CA GLN A 31 12.91 -14.39 9.14
C GLN A 31 14.21 -13.85 8.54
N ASN A 32 14.97 -14.71 7.86
CA ASN A 32 16.27 -14.35 7.29
C ASN A 32 16.14 -13.31 6.17
N ILE A 33 15.13 -13.44 5.30
CA ILE A 33 14.87 -12.44 4.26
C ILE A 33 14.44 -11.12 4.89
N LEU A 34 13.48 -11.13 5.83
CA LEU A 34 12.99 -9.91 6.51
C LEU A 34 14.14 -9.10 7.12
N ALA A 35 15.13 -9.76 7.70
CA ALA A 35 16.32 -9.11 8.27
C ALA A 35 17.16 -8.35 7.23
N GLN A 36 17.09 -8.71 5.95
CA GLN A 36 17.82 -8.08 4.85
C GLN A 36 17.03 -7.03 4.08
N LEU A 37 15.70 -7.01 4.20
CA LEU A 37 14.85 -6.13 3.39
C LEU A 37 15.15 -4.65 3.58
N ARG A 38 15.42 -4.23 4.83
CA ARG A 38 15.75 -2.84 5.11
C ARG A 38 17.05 -2.42 4.42
N ASN A 39 18.08 -3.27 4.49
CA ASN A 39 19.36 -3.05 3.83
C ASN A 39 19.20 -2.91 2.31
N LEU A 40 18.33 -3.74 1.71
CA LEU A 40 18.05 -3.70 0.28
C LEU A 40 17.35 -2.40 -0.11
N VAL A 41 16.35 -1.96 0.66
CA VAL A 41 15.60 -0.71 0.39
C VAL A 41 16.50 0.50 0.55
N GLU A 42 17.29 0.57 1.62
CA GLU A 42 18.23 1.68 1.87
C GLU A 42 19.31 1.73 0.78
N GLY A 43 19.90 0.59 0.40
CA GLY A 43 20.85 0.52 -0.72
C GLY A 43 20.24 0.98 -2.04
N THR A 44 19.01 0.52 -2.34
CA THR A 44 18.26 0.95 -3.53
C THR A 44 18.02 2.46 -3.52
N ALA A 45 17.66 3.03 -2.37
CA ALA A 45 17.42 4.47 -2.23
C ALA A 45 18.70 5.29 -2.50
N VAL A 46 19.84 4.87 -1.94
CA VAL A 46 21.15 5.50 -2.19
C VAL A 46 21.50 5.43 -3.67
N LEU A 47 21.40 4.25 -4.29
CA LEU A 47 21.76 4.07 -5.71
C LEU A 47 20.89 4.92 -6.64
N LEU A 48 19.58 5.01 -6.38
CA LEU A 48 18.67 5.85 -7.18
C LEU A 48 18.97 7.34 -7.01
N CYS A 49 19.43 7.76 -5.82
CA CYS A 49 19.76 9.14 -5.52
C CYS A 49 21.09 9.56 -6.15
N THR A 50 22.13 8.73 -6.02
CA THR A 50 23.48 9.03 -6.51
C THR A 50 23.66 8.72 -7.99
N GLY A 51 22.88 7.77 -8.53
CA GLY A 51 23.03 7.25 -9.90
C GLY A 51 24.34 6.48 -10.14
N SER A 52 25.11 6.17 -9.08
CA SER A 52 26.41 5.52 -9.18
C SER A 52 26.54 4.38 -8.18
N ALA A 53 26.91 3.20 -8.69
CA ALA A 53 27.18 2.01 -7.88
C ALA A 53 28.47 2.16 -7.03
N GLU A 54 29.37 3.06 -7.43
CA GLU A 54 30.64 3.33 -6.72
C GLU A 54 30.47 4.33 -5.57
N ALA A 55 29.28 4.91 -5.39
CA ALA A 55 29.03 5.82 -4.27
C ALA A 55 29.19 5.11 -2.93
N GLU A 56 29.71 5.83 -1.93
CA GLU A 56 29.84 5.32 -0.57
C GLU A 56 28.47 4.99 0.03
N TYR A 57 28.42 3.86 0.75
CA TYR A 57 27.24 3.48 1.53
C TYR A 57 27.48 3.84 3.00
N ASP A 58 26.93 4.98 3.42
CA ASP A 58 27.00 5.49 4.79
C ASP A 58 25.65 6.07 5.25
N TYR A 59 25.57 6.43 6.53
CA TYR A 59 24.34 6.92 7.16
C TYR A 59 23.80 8.22 6.55
N GLU A 60 24.67 9.17 6.19
CA GLU A 60 24.24 10.43 5.59
C GLU A 60 23.69 10.20 4.19
N ARG A 61 24.35 9.35 3.40
CA ARG A 61 23.87 8.94 2.08
C ARG A 61 22.55 8.19 2.14
N ILE A 62 22.36 7.32 3.13
CA ILE A 62 21.08 6.64 3.36
C ILE A 62 19.99 7.68 3.62
N LYS A 63 20.24 8.67 4.49
CA LYS A 63 19.27 9.72 4.78
C LYS A 63 18.91 10.53 3.53
N GLU A 64 19.91 10.97 2.75
CA GLU A 64 19.71 11.66 1.47
C GLU A 64 18.90 10.81 0.49
N GLY A 65 19.24 9.52 0.36
CA GLY A 65 18.55 8.58 -0.52
C GLY A 65 17.09 8.39 -0.13
N LEU A 66 16.81 8.24 1.16
CA LEU A 66 15.45 8.12 1.69
C LEU A 66 14.62 9.39 1.49
N GLU A 67 15.22 10.58 1.63
CA GLU A 67 14.59 11.85 1.32
C GLU A 67 14.29 11.97 -0.18
N PHE A 68 15.22 11.58 -1.03
CA PHE A 68 15.07 11.58 -2.48
C PHE A 68 13.92 10.69 -2.97
N ILE A 69 13.81 9.46 -2.47
CA ILE A 69 12.71 8.56 -2.89
C ILE A 69 11.35 9.06 -2.41
N ARG A 70 11.27 9.70 -1.23
CA ARG A 70 10.01 10.29 -0.73
C ARG A 70 9.61 11.52 -1.54
N ALA A 71 10.59 12.33 -1.93
CA ALA A 71 10.36 13.52 -2.73
C ALA A 71 9.82 13.22 -4.14
N LYS A 72 10.06 12.01 -4.66
CA LYS A 72 9.69 11.58 -6.02
C LYS A 72 8.57 10.54 -6.00
N GLY A 73 7.40 10.94 -6.51
CA GLY A 73 6.19 10.11 -6.54
C GLY A 73 6.37 8.70 -7.09
N GLN A 74 7.17 8.55 -8.15
CA GLN A 74 7.45 7.25 -8.78
C GLN A 74 8.17 6.24 -7.86
N TYR A 75 8.79 6.71 -6.78
CA TYR A 75 9.48 5.88 -5.78
C TYR A 75 8.69 5.81 -4.45
N GLY A 76 7.46 6.33 -4.41
CA GLY A 76 6.64 6.36 -3.19
C GLY A 76 6.49 4.99 -2.53
N PHE A 77 6.38 3.92 -3.33
CA PHE A 77 6.31 2.54 -2.83
C PHE A 77 7.52 2.14 -1.97
N LEU A 78 8.75 2.60 -2.32
CA LEU A 78 9.96 2.33 -1.53
C LEU A 78 9.90 3.04 -0.18
N GLY A 79 9.40 4.29 -0.18
CA GLY A 79 9.22 5.06 1.04
C GLY A 79 8.24 4.40 2.00
N ARG A 80 7.11 3.90 1.49
CA ARG A 80 6.11 3.16 2.26
C ARG A 80 6.65 1.83 2.77
N PHE A 81 7.33 1.09 1.90
CA PHE A 81 7.96 -0.18 2.28
C PHE A 81 8.99 0.01 3.40
N HIS A 82 9.85 1.02 3.31
CA HIS A 82 10.79 1.35 4.38
C HIS A 82 10.08 1.64 5.72
N LYS A 83 8.96 2.37 5.68
CA LYS A 83 8.13 2.68 6.87
C LYS A 83 7.56 1.42 7.52
N HIS A 84 7.09 0.48 6.69
CA HIS A 84 6.62 -0.83 7.13
C HIS A 84 7.73 -1.68 7.77
N LEU A 85 8.93 -1.67 7.21
CA LEU A 85 10.08 -2.43 7.73
C LEU A 85 10.58 -1.89 9.07
N GLN A 86 10.62 -0.56 9.24
CA GLN A 86 11.01 0.07 10.51
C GLN A 86 10.11 -0.36 11.68
N THR A 87 8.83 -0.62 11.40
CA THR A 87 7.85 -1.05 12.40
C THR A 87 7.97 -2.53 12.75
N SER A 88 8.29 -3.36 11.76
CA SER A 88 8.37 -4.81 11.96
C SER A 88 9.52 -5.20 12.88
N ALA A 89 10.64 -4.46 12.84
CA ALA A 89 11.80 -4.66 13.69
C ALA A 89 11.57 -4.28 15.18
N SER A 90 10.66 -3.34 15.47
CA SER A 90 10.40 -2.87 16.85
C SER A 90 9.26 -3.61 17.55
N HIS A 91 8.33 -4.22 16.80
CA HIS A 91 7.11 -4.79 17.35
C HIS A 91 7.04 -6.31 17.39
N TYR A 92 7.78 -7.02 16.55
CA TYR A 92 7.66 -8.47 16.49
C TYR A 92 8.92 -9.12 17.07
N THR A 93 8.76 -9.81 18.19
CA THR A 93 9.40 -11.12 18.34
C THR A 93 8.96 -11.91 17.12
N VAL A 94 9.75 -11.90 16.04
CA VAL A 94 9.32 -12.47 14.77
C VAL A 94 9.39 -13.99 14.93
N ASP A 95 8.31 -14.60 15.41
CA ASP A 95 8.14 -16.03 15.25
C ASP A 95 8.01 -16.36 13.76
N GLY A 96 8.18 -17.64 13.41
CA GLY A 96 8.16 -18.09 12.02
C GLY A 96 6.87 -17.67 11.32
N ASP A 97 5.72 -17.95 11.92
CA ASP A 97 4.40 -17.69 11.36
C ASP A 97 4.13 -16.20 11.05
N SER A 98 4.52 -15.29 11.95
CA SER A 98 4.37 -13.86 11.70
C SER A 98 5.29 -13.39 10.58
N SER A 99 6.50 -13.96 10.50
CA SER A 99 7.46 -13.68 9.43
C SER A 99 6.93 -14.07 8.07
N GLU A 100 6.32 -15.26 7.97
CA GLU A 100 5.74 -15.76 6.73
C GLU A 100 4.64 -14.85 6.20
N ARG A 101 3.72 -14.42 7.09
CA ARG A 101 2.63 -13.51 6.71
C ARG A 101 3.15 -12.17 6.22
N LEU A 102 4.19 -11.63 6.86
CA LEU A 102 4.84 -10.39 6.42
C LEU A 102 5.53 -10.58 5.06
N MET A 103 6.21 -11.70 4.85
CA MET A 103 6.85 -11.99 3.56
C MET A 103 5.86 -12.10 2.42
N LEU A 104 4.70 -12.74 2.63
CA LEU A 104 3.63 -12.77 1.62
C LEU A 104 3.14 -11.35 1.28
N LYS A 105 3.03 -10.47 2.28
CA LYS A 105 2.68 -9.06 2.07
C LYS A 105 3.79 -8.30 1.33
N TYR A 106 5.06 -8.60 1.61
CA TYR A 106 6.20 -7.85 1.09
C TYR A 106 6.78 -8.37 -0.22
N TYR A 107 6.37 -9.55 -0.66
CA TYR A 107 6.80 -10.17 -1.92
C TYR A 107 6.64 -9.22 -3.11
N ASP A 108 5.52 -8.50 -3.15
CA ASP A 108 5.20 -7.60 -4.25
C ASP A 108 6.02 -6.29 -4.23
N TYR A 109 6.60 -5.90 -3.08
CA TYR A 109 7.63 -4.86 -3.01
C TYR A 109 8.95 -5.35 -3.60
N LEU A 110 9.32 -6.60 -3.38
CA LEU A 110 10.55 -7.19 -3.93
C LEU A 110 10.52 -7.26 -5.46
N LEU A 111 9.37 -7.65 -6.04
CA LEU A 111 9.16 -7.62 -7.50
C LEU A 111 9.33 -6.21 -8.08
N GLN A 112 8.81 -5.19 -7.38
CA GLN A 112 8.95 -3.79 -7.79
C GLN A 112 10.40 -3.30 -7.69
N ILE A 113 11.11 -3.62 -6.61
CA ILE A 113 12.53 -3.27 -6.45
C ILE A 113 13.34 -3.88 -7.59
N ARG A 114 13.16 -5.18 -7.88
CA ARG A 114 13.86 -5.85 -8.97
C ARG A 114 13.62 -5.18 -10.32
N THR A 115 12.34 -4.91 -10.63
CA THR A 115 11.96 -4.26 -11.89
C THR A 115 12.53 -2.85 -11.99
N LEU A 116 12.49 -2.10 -10.89
CA LEU A 116 12.98 -0.74 -10.82
C LEU A 116 14.50 -0.67 -11.00
N LEU A 117 15.27 -1.47 -10.26
CA LEU A 117 16.72 -1.51 -10.36
C LEU A 117 17.18 -1.94 -11.76
N LYS A 118 16.50 -2.90 -12.38
CA LYS A 118 16.80 -3.31 -13.75
C LYS A 118 16.54 -2.19 -14.75
N LYS A 119 15.39 -1.52 -14.67
CA LYS A 119 14.99 -0.46 -15.62
C LYS A 119 15.76 0.84 -15.44
N SER A 120 15.99 1.27 -14.19
CA SER A 120 16.57 2.58 -13.88
C SER A 120 18.08 2.55 -13.71
N CYS A 121 18.65 1.43 -13.28
CA CYS A 121 20.07 1.31 -12.95
C CYS A 121 20.79 0.21 -13.71
N GLY A 122 20.08 -0.64 -14.48
CA GLY A 122 20.66 -1.79 -15.17
C GLY A 122 21.12 -2.92 -14.25
N VAL A 123 20.73 -2.90 -12.96
CA VAL A 123 21.19 -3.86 -11.95
C VAL A 123 20.19 -5.01 -11.83
N ASP A 124 20.65 -6.24 -12.04
CA ASP A 124 19.87 -7.45 -11.79
C ASP A 124 19.99 -7.89 -10.32
N VAL A 125 18.85 -8.09 -9.68
CA VAL A 125 18.73 -8.60 -8.29
C VAL A 125 17.58 -9.60 -8.20
N LEU A 126 17.55 -10.40 -7.14
CA LEU A 126 16.45 -11.31 -6.77
C LEU A 126 16.09 -12.26 -7.92
N SER A 127 17.12 -12.91 -8.48
CA SER A 127 17.00 -13.75 -9.68
C SER A 127 16.20 -15.04 -9.47
N ASN A 128 16.10 -15.52 -8.23
CA ASN A 128 15.33 -16.70 -7.85
C ASN A 128 14.12 -16.36 -6.97
N LEU A 129 13.62 -15.12 -7.02
CA LEU A 129 12.51 -14.69 -6.15
C LEU A 129 11.27 -15.55 -6.32
N GLU A 130 11.00 -16.01 -7.54
CA GLU A 130 9.91 -16.92 -7.91
C GLU A 130 10.02 -18.29 -7.23
N SER A 131 11.20 -18.68 -6.74
CA SER A 131 11.40 -19.90 -5.96
C SER A 131 10.99 -19.75 -4.50
N PHE A 132 10.60 -18.54 -4.05
CA PHE A 132 10.01 -18.36 -2.73
C PHE A 132 8.66 -19.07 -2.66
N PRO A 133 8.39 -19.89 -1.62
CA PRO A 133 7.16 -20.67 -1.50
C PRO A 133 5.96 -19.77 -1.13
N LEU A 134 5.32 -19.17 -2.14
CA LEU A 134 4.09 -18.38 -2.01
C LEU A 134 2.88 -19.25 -1.67
N ASP A 135 2.80 -20.44 -2.27
CA ASP A 135 1.68 -21.35 -2.06
C ASP A 135 1.73 -21.94 -0.66
N LEU A 136 0.61 -21.82 0.04
CA LEU A 136 0.42 -22.35 1.38
C LEU A 136 0.03 -23.83 1.36
N ASP A 137 -0.55 -24.30 0.25
CA ASP A 137 -1.16 -25.61 0.14
C ASP A 137 -0.85 -26.25 -1.23
N PRO A 138 -0.03 -27.32 -1.27
CA PRO A 138 0.27 -28.06 -2.48
C PRO A 138 -0.97 -28.63 -3.20
N SER A 139 -2.08 -28.82 -2.48
CA SER A 139 -3.33 -29.34 -3.06
C SER A 139 -4.03 -28.34 -3.99
N LEU A 140 -3.73 -27.04 -3.86
CA LEU A 140 -4.29 -25.98 -4.70
C LEU A 140 -3.50 -25.75 -6.00
N ARG A 141 -2.43 -26.50 -6.23
CA ARG A 141 -1.56 -26.29 -7.39
C ARG A 141 -2.30 -26.49 -8.72
N GLU A 142 -2.99 -27.60 -8.89
CA GLU A 142 -3.80 -27.87 -10.09
C GLU A 142 -4.85 -26.78 -10.31
N TYR A 143 -5.47 -26.32 -9.22
CA TYR A 143 -6.46 -25.23 -9.24
C TYR A 143 -5.87 -23.92 -9.75
N HIS A 144 -4.72 -23.50 -9.20
CA HIS A 144 -4.02 -22.28 -9.62
C HIS A 144 -3.48 -22.39 -11.06
N GLU A 145 -2.96 -23.54 -11.46
CA GLU A 145 -2.48 -23.80 -12.83
C GLU A 145 -3.63 -23.64 -13.85
N LYS A 146 -4.79 -24.22 -13.57
CA LYS A 146 -5.97 -24.08 -14.44
C LYS A 146 -6.49 -22.65 -14.50
N ILE A 147 -6.45 -21.90 -13.40
CA ILE A 147 -6.82 -20.48 -13.40
C ILE A 147 -5.86 -19.67 -14.27
N ALA A 148 -4.55 -19.89 -14.13
CA ALA A 148 -3.53 -19.20 -14.91
C ALA A 148 -3.72 -19.45 -16.41
N GLU A 149 -4.01 -20.70 -16.82
CA GLU A 149 -4.35 -21.04 -18.21
C GLU A 149 -5.53 -20.21 -18.75
N ARG A 150 -6.60 -20.04 -17.94
CA ARG A 150 -7.78 -19.24 -18.33
C ARG A 150 -7.49 -17.76 -18.44
N ILE A 151 -6.72 -17.19 -17.49
CA ILE A 151 -6.29 -15.78 -17.52
C ILE A 151 -5.49 -15.50 -18.80
N GLU A 152 -4.52 -16.35 -19.11
CA GLU A 152 -3.68 -16.22 -20.30
C GLU A 152 -4.50 -16.34 -21.59
N SER A 153 -5.42 -17.30 -21.65
CA SER A 153 -6.32 -17.50 -22.79
C SER A 153 -7.20 -16.27 -23.03
N LEU A 154 -7.80 -15.73 -21.97
CA LEU A 154 -8.65 -14.54 -22.04
C LEU A 154 -7.86 -13.31 -22.51
N ARG A 155 -6.63 -13.15 -22.01
CA ARG A 155 -5.73 -12.06 -22.40
C ARG A 155 -5.37 -12.12 -23.89
N LEU A 156 -5.08 -13.31 -24.41
CA LEU A 156 -4.75 -13.52 -25.82
C LEU A 156 -5.96 -13.34 -26.74
N ALA A 157 -7.17 -13.69 -26.27
CA ALA A 157 -8.40 -13.52 -27.03
C ALA A 157 -8.80 -12.05 -27.23
N GLY A 158 -8.23 -11.12 -26.46
CA GLY A 158 -8.60 -9.71 -26.50
C GLY A 158 -10.01 -9.52 -25.94
N ALA A 159 -10.14 -9.67 -24.62
CA ALA A 159 -11.43 -9.58 -23.92
C ALA A 159 -12.26 -8.37 -24.34
N ASP A 160 -13.53 -8.61 -24.69
CA ASP A 160 -14.51 -7.56 -24.96
C ASP A 160 -14.73 -6.69 -23.71
N GLU A 161 -14.97 -5.39 -23.90
CA GLU A 161 -15.31 -4.47 -22.81
C GLU A 161 -16.68 -4.82 -22.22
N GLU A 162 -16.71 -5.69 -21.21
CA GLU A 162 -17.83 -5.70 -20.26
C GLU A 162 -17.88 -4.34 -19.55
N ASN A 163 -19.09 -3.86 -19.26
CA ASN A 163 -19.28 -2.57 -18.57
C ASN A 163 -18.62 -2.62 -17.19
N PRO A 164 -17.55 -1.83 -16.93
CA PRO A 164 -16.83 -1.90 -15.67
C PRO A 164 -17.71 -1.39 -14.52
N GLU A 165 -17.77 -2.17 -13.44
CA GLU A 165 -18.53 -1.83 -12.22
C GLU A 165 -17.59 -1.45 -11.05
N ARG A 166 -18.12 -0.68 -10.07
CA ARG A 166 -17.30 -0.13 -8.97
C ARG A 166 -17.35 -1.00 -7.73
N TYR A 167 -16.18 -1.37 -7.23
CA TYR A 167 -15.98 -2.25 -6.08
C TYR A 167 -15.00 -1.65 -5.08
N TYR A 168 -15.13 -2.02 -3.81
CA TYR A 168 -14.02 -1.89 -2.87
C TYR A 168 -13.28 -3.22 -2.82
N ILE A 169 -11.96 -3.14 -2.84
CA ILE A 169 -11.10 -4.32 -2.66
C ILE A 169 -10.97 -4.58 -1.16
N HIS A 170 -11.15 -5.84 -0.77
CA HIS A 170 -11.03 -6.27 0.62
C HIS A 170 -9.64 -6.81 0.94
N GLY A 171 -9.05 -7.53 -0.02
CA GLY A 171 -7.72 -8.10 0.11
C GLY A 171 -7.25 -8.72 -1.20
N ILE A 172 -5.93 -8.76 -1.35
CA ILE A 172 -5.23 -9.28 -2.53
C ILE A 172 -4.22 -10.30 -2.02
N ARG A 173 -4.25 -11.51 -2.56
CA ARG A 173 -3.29 -12.57 -2.23
C ARG A 173 -2.53 -12.98 -3.48
N PRO A 174 -1.20 -12.87 -3.52
CA PRO A 174 -0.42 -13.36 -4.64
C PRO A 174 -0.32 -14.89 -4.61
N PHE A 175 -0.28 -15.50 -5.79
CA PHE A 175 0.12 -16.89 -6.01
C PHE A 175 1.01 -16.96 -7.26
N SER A 176 1.80 -18.04 -7.41
CA SER A 176 2.70 -18.18 -8.55
C SER A 176 2.46 -19.47 -9.31
N VAL A 177 2.49 -19.37 -10.64
CA VAL A 177 2.42 -20.52 -11.56
C VAL A 177 3.52 -20.32 -12.58
N GLU A 178 4.40 -21.32 -12.72
CA GLU A 178 5.51 -21.33 -13.70
C GLU A 178 6.37 -20.03 -13.69
N GLY A 179 6.60 -19.46 -12.49
CA GLY A 179 7.39 -18.24 -12.33
C GLY A 179 6.67 -16.94 -12.71
N LYS A 180 5.39 -16.99 -13.09
CA LYS A 180 4.53 -15.81 -13.21
C LYS A 180 3.76 -15.60 -11.91
N THR A 181 3.48 -14.34 -11.59
CA THR A 181 2.68 -13.97 -10.41
C THR A 181 1.27 -13.61 -10.83
N TYR A 182 0.30 -14.20 -10.16
CA TYR A 182 -1.13 -13.94 -10.30
C TYR A 182 -1.70 -13.55 -8.94
N TYR A 183 -2.93 -13.06 -8.92
CA TYR A 183 -3.56 -12.53 -7.71
C TYR A 183 -4.98 -13.07 -7.55
N GLU A 184 -5.28 -13.57 -6.36
CA GLU A 184 -6.63 -13.78 -5.86
C GLU A 184 -7.11 -12.50 -5.20
N VAL A 185 -8.21 -11.95 -5.70
CA VAL A 185 -8.75 -10.66 -5.26
C VAL A 185 -10.10 -10.92 -4.61
N THR A 186 -10.20 -10.59 -3.32
CA THR A 186 -11.48 -10.54 -2.61
C THR A 186 -12.02 -9.12 -2.65
N PHE A 187 -13.25 -8.91 -3.11
CA PHE A 187 -13.86 -7.58 -3.26
C PHE A 187 -15.36 -7.61 -3.02
N TYR A 188 -15.97 -6.44 -2.93
CA TYR A 188 -17.41 -6.29 -2.74
C TYR A 188 -17.91 -4.98 -3.38
N ARG A 189 -19.22 -4.91 -3.71
CA ARG A 189 -19.80 -3.73 -4.37
C ARG A 189 -19.57 -2.46 -3.55
N ALA A 190 -19.23 -1.35 -4.21
CA ALA A 190 -18.93 -0.08 -3.55
C ALA A 190 -20.19 0.66 -3.05
N ILE A 191 -20.95 0.01 -2.17
CA ILE A 191 -22.17 0.52 -1.52
C ILE A 191 -21.92 0.72 -0.02
N ASN A 192 -22.75 1.53 0.64
CA ASN A 192 -22.52 1.98 2.02
C ASN A 192 -22.82 0.90 3.09
N ARG A 193 -23.32 -0.29 2.76
CA ARG A 193 -23.52 -1.37 3.75
C ARG A 193 -23.23 -2.69 3.09
N VAL A 194 -22.24 -3.39 3.63
CA VAL A 194 -21.75 -4.65 3.06
C VAL A 194 -21.42 -5.60 4.22
N GLY A 195 -22.04 -6.78 4.20
CA GLY A 195 -21.76 -7.86 5.12
C GLY A 195 -20.63 -8.77 4.62
N LYS A 196 -20.19 -9.72 5.46
CA LYS A 196 -19.19 -10.73 5.05
C LYS A 196 -19.67 -11.62 3.89
N PHE A 197 -20.98 -11.74 3.71
CA PHE A 197 -21.63 -12.58 2.70
C PHE A 197 -21.66 -11.96 1.30
N ASP A 198 -21.34 -10.67 1.17
CA ASP A 198 -21.33 -9.95 -0.11
C ASP A 198 -19.95 -10.01 -0.82
N ARG A 199 -19.01 -10.78 -0.27
CA ARG A 199 -17.64 -10.90 -0.80
C ARG A 199 -17.63 -11.80 -2.02
N MET A 200 -17.01 -11.30 -3.07
CA MET A 200 -16.71 -12.05 -4.30
C MET A 200 -15.21 -12.28 -4.40
N ILE A 201 -14.84 -13.36 -5.07
CA ILE A 201 -13.45 -13.73 -5.36
C ILE A 201 -13.28 -13.74 -6.87
N ALA A 202 -12.21 -13.13 -7.36
CA ALA A 202 -11.79 -13.20 -8.75
C ALA A 202 -10.27 -13.29 -8.86
N PHE A 203 -9.79 -13.68 -10.03
CA PHE A 203 -8.39 -13.93 -10.30
C PHE A 203 -7.86 -13.04 -11.43
N THR A 204 -6.59 -12.66 -11.39
CA THR A 204 -6.00 -11.75 -12.36
C THR A 204 -4.48 -11.83 -12.39
N ASP A 205 -3.88 -11.44 -13.51
CA ASP A 205 -2.45 -11.13 -13.64
C ASP A 205 -2.15 -9.64 -13.40
N ILE A 206 -3.18 -8.80 -13.23
CA ILE A 206 -3.05 -7.36 -13.03
C ILE A 206 -2.74 -7.06 -11.57
N LYS A 207 -1.59 -6.44 -11.34
CA LYS A 207 -1.25 -5.86 -10.05
C LYS A 207 -2.16 -4.66 -9.75
N MET A 208 -2.74 -4.66 -8.54
CA MET A 208 -3.65 -3.63 -8.07
C MET A 208 -3.39 -3.24 -6.61
N THR A 209 -3.95 -2.10 -6.19
CA THR A 209 -4.00 -1.68 -4.78
C THR A 209 -5.40 -1.89 -4.19
N ASP A 210 -5.46 -2.14 -2.88
CA ASP A 210 -6.68 -2.19 -2.08
C ASP A 210 -6.99 -0.87 -1.33
N ASP A 211 -6.21 0.18 -1.59
CA ASP A 211 -6.33 1.48 -0.92
C ASP A 211 -7.69 2.14 -1.21
N TYR A 212 -8.17 2.08 -2.45
CA TYR A 212 -9.35 2.79 -2.92
C TYR A 212 -10.41 1.89 -3.55
N SER A 213 -11.59 2.45 -3.80
CA SER A 213 -12.52 1.81 -4.72
C SER A 213 -11.92 1.74 -6.13
N ALA A 214 -12.21 0.63 -6.81
CA ALA A 214 -11.72 0.31 -8.14
C ALA A 214 -12.89 0.10 -9.10
N MET A 215 -12.68 0.43 -10.37
CA MET A 215 -13.51 -0.08 -11.46
C MET A 215 -12.89 -1.39 -11.94
N LEU A 216 -13.69 -2.46 -11.93
CA LEU A 216 -13.28 -3.78 -12.38
C LEU A 216 -14.07 -4.18 -13.63
N THR A 217 -13.36 -4.69 -14.62
CA THR A 217 -13.94 -5.46 -15.72
C THR A 217 -13.84 -6.93 -15.34
N LEU A 218 -14.98 -7.59 -15.20
CA LEU A 218 -15.10 -8.96 -14.70
C LEU A 218 -15.54 -9.86 -15.84
N HIS A 219 -15.01 -11.08 -15.91
CA HIS A 219 -15.47 -12.11 -16.83
C HIS A 219 -15.78 -13.38 -16.05
N ARG A 220 -16.93 -13.98 -16.33
CA ARG A 220 -17.29 -15.28 -15.76
C ARG A 220 -16.74 -16.37 -16.64
N ASP A 221 -16.13 -17.36 -16.01
CA ASP A 221 -15.54 -18.50 -16.69
C ASP A 221 -15.67 -19.75 -15.81
N ALA A 222 -15.18 -20.88 -16.29
CA ALA A 222 -15.11 -22.12 -15.53
C ALA A 222 -13.78 -22.84 -15.76
N ILE A 223 -13.35 -23.58 -14.74
CA ILE A 223 -12.20 -24.49 -14.81
C ILE A 223 -12.66 -25.90 -14.46
N TYR A 224 -11.99 -26.89 -15.02
CA TYR A 224 -12.22 -28.29 -14.68
C TYR A 224 -11.09 -28.77 -13.76
N VAL A 225 -11.43 -29.12 -12.51
CA VAL A 225 -10.46 -29.53 -11.47
C VAL A 225 -11.09 -30.66 -10.66
N LEU A 226 -10.31 -31.71 -10.36
CA LEU A 226 -10.77 -32.87 -9.56
C LEU A 226 -12.07 -33.53 -10.06
N GLY A 227 -12.30 -33.53 -11.37
CA GLY A 227 -13.48 -34.17 -11.95
C GLY A 227 -14.76 -33.30 -12.00
N HIS A 228 -14.66 -32.02 -11.64
CA HIS A 228 -15.79 -31.10 -11.57
C HIS A 228 -15.51 -29.76 -12.27
N ASP A 229 -16.55 -29.19 -12.88
CA ASP A 229 -16.53 -27.81 -13.37
C ASP A 229 -16.75 -26.84 -12.20
N LEU A 230 -15.76 -25.98 -11.95
CA LEU A 230 -15.79 -24.94 -10.94
C LEU A 230 -15.92 -23.57 -11.61
N PRO A 231 -16.94 -22.77 -11.28
CA PRO A 231 -17.05 -21.42 -11.80
C PRO A 231 -15.97 -20.53 -11.19
N ILE A 232 -15.35 -19.71 -12.03
CA ILE A 232 -14.39 -18.69 -11.61
C ILE A 232 -14.77 -17.32 -12.18
N THR A 233 -14.21 -16.27 -11.60
CA THR A 233 -14.31 -14.91 -12.15
C THR A 233 -12.91 -14.40 -12.42
N ILE A 234 -12.69 -13.78 -13.57
CA ILE A 234 -11.40 -13.22 -13.98
C ILE A 234 -11.53 -11.70 -14.08
N ILE A 235 -10.58 -10.96 -13.52
CA ILE A 235 -10.47 -9.51 -13.70
C ILE A 235 -9.53 -9.25 -14.88
N SER A 236 -10.07 -8.70 -15.97
CA SER A 236 -9.32 -8.32 -17.17
C SER A 236 -8.94 -6.83 -17.21
N GLY A 237 -9.60 -6.01 -16.38
CA GLY A 237 -9.39 -4.57 -16.33
C GLY A 237 -9.51 -4.03 -14.91
N TRP A 238 -8.57 -3.18 -14.52
CA TRP A 238 -8.56 -2.51 -13.23
C TRP A 238 -8.14 -1.04 -13.39
N ARG A 239 -8.87 -0.16 -12.71
CA ARG A 239 -8.44 1.24 -12.49
C ARG A 239 -8.94 1.75 -11.15
N VAL A 240 -8.16 2.61 -10.52
CA VAL A 240 -8.58 3.36 -9.34
C VAL A 240 -9.80 4.23 -9.71
N SER A 241 -10.80 4.28 -8.83
CA SER A 241 -12.04 5.02 -9.04
C SER A 241 -12.63 5.43 -7.69
N ILE A 242 -11.99 6.39 -7.02
CA ILE A 242 -12.49 7.03 -5.79
C ILE A 242 -13.86 7.64 -6.09
N ARG A 243 -14.87 7.39 -5.26
CA ARG A 243 -16.23 7.83 -5.55
C ARG A 243 -16.32 9.36 -5.47
N PRO A 244 -17.09 10.02 -6.33
CA PRO A 244 -17.29 11.47 -6.26
C PRO A 244 -17.71 11.99 -4.87
N CYS A 245 -18.62 11.27 -4.20
CA CYS A 245 -19.06 11.65 -2.85
C CYS A 245 -17.97 11.52 -1.77
N GLU A 246 -16.92 10.73 -2.01
CA GLU A 246 -15.76 10.65 -1.10
C GLU A 246 -14.92 11.93 -1.21
N PHE A 247 -14.70 12.43 -2.43
CA PHE A 247 -14.07 13.75 -2.62
C PHE A 247 -14.93 14.87 -2.04
N ASP A 248 -16.24 14.87 -2.29
CA ASP A 248 -17.14 15.90 -1.77
C ASP A 248 -17.15 15.92 -0.23
N ASN A 249 -17.22 14.75 0.40
CA ASN A 249 -17.21 14.67 1.87
C ASN A 249 -15.84 14.98 2.46
N PHE A 250 -14.74 14.62 1.79
CA PHE A 250 -13.40 15.02 2.22
C PHE A 250 -13.19 16.54 2.09
N ALA A 251 -13.62 17.16 0.98
CA ALA A 251 -13.57 18.60 0.78
C ALA A 251 -14.33 19.36 1.88
N ARG A 252 -15.49 18.83 2.29
CA ARG A 252 -16.28 19.39 3.38
C ARG A 252 -15.55 19.43 4.72
N LEU A 253 -14.64 18.48 5.00
CA LEU A 253 -13.80 18.51 6.21
C LEU A 253 -12.84 19.72 6.20
N LEU A 254 -12.47 20.20 5.02
CA LEU A 254 -11.59 21.34 4.79
C LEU A 254 -12.38 22.66 4.63
N GLY A 255 -13.71 22.63 4.82
CA GLY A 255 -14.57 23.79 4.60
C GLY A 255 -14.78 24.15 3.12
N ILE A 256 -14.38 23.27 2.20
CA ILE A 256 -14.50 23.47 0.75
C ILE A 256 -15.74 22.74 0.25
N THR A 257 -16.55 23.41 -0.59
CA THR A 257 -17.71 22.78 -1.23
C THR A 257 -17.41 22.53 -2.70
N ILE A 258 -17.39 21.26 -3.08
CA ILE A 258 -17.32 20.81 -4.47
C ILE A 258 -18.45 19.81 -4.74
N LYS A 259 -18.75 19.60 -6.02
CA LYS A 259 -19.64 18.54 -6.49
C LYS A 259 -18.93 17.78 -7.60
N THR A 260 -18.17 16.78 -7.18
CA THR A 260 -17.26 16.03 -8.04
C THR A 260 -18.04 15.29 -9.12
N SER A 261 -17.51 15.28 -10.34
CA SER A 261 -18.08 14.58 -11.49
C SER A 261 -17.02 13.71 -12.15
N VAL A 262 -17.42 12.52 -12.59
CA VAL A 262 -16.51 11.53 -13.21
C VAL A 262 -16.11 11.93 -14.63
N GLU A 263 -16.83 12.88 -15.21
CA GLU A 263 -16.62 13.48 -16.52
C GLU A 263 -15.53 14.57 -16.48
N TRP A 264 -15.12 15.02 -15.29
CA TRP A 264 -14.06 16.00 -15.17
C TRP A 264 -12.72 15.42 -15.59
N ALA A 265 -12.04 16.10 -16.51
CA ALA A 265 -10.69 15.73 -16.93
C ALA A 265 -9.71 15.66 -15.75
N GLU A 266 -9.86 16.55 -14.76
CA GLU A 266 -9.09 16.53 -13.51
C GLU A 266 -9.29 15.23 -12.73
N TYR A 267 -10.53 14.78 -12.59
CA TYR A 267 -10.86 13.51 -11.93
C TYR A 267 -10.27 12.32 -12.70
N GLN A 268 -10.51 12.25 -14.01
CA GLN A 268 -10.07 11.12 -14.84
C GLN A 268 -8.54 10.98 -14.83
N LYS A 269 -7.82 12.09 -15.00
CA LYS A 269 -6.35 12.09 -14.98
C LYS A 269 -5.78 11.77 -13.61
N LEU A 270 -6.42 12.23 -12.52
CA LEU A 270 -6.00 11.86 -11.17
C LEU A 270 -6.19 10.36 -10.92
N MET A 271 -7.31 9.78 -11.32
CA MET A 271 -7.54 8.34 -11.21
C MET A 271 -6.53 7.54 -12.05
N GLU A 272 -6.24 8.00 -13.27
CA GLU A 272 -5.22 7.41 -14.14
C GLU A 272 -3.82 7.48 -13.50
N TYR A 273 -3.48 8.62 -12.89
CA TYR A 273 -2.23 8.82 -12.18
C TYR A 273 -2.06 7.82 -11.02
N LEU A 274 -3.10 7.67 -10.19
CA LEU A 274 -3.11 6.70 -9.08
C LEU A 274 -3.04 5.25 -9.59
N THR A 275 -3.72 4.96 -10.71
CA THR A 275 -3.71 3.63 -11.34
C THR A 275 -2.32 3.25 -11.86
N LYS A 276 -1.69 4.13 -12.66
CA LYS A 276 -0.38 3.86 -13.28
C LYS A 276 0.73 3.66 -12.24
N GLY A 277 0.71 4.43 -11.17
CA GLY A 277 1.70 4.33 -10.10
C GLY A 277 1.44 3.22 -9.08
N SER A 278 0.23 2.60 -9.08
CA SER A 278 -0.29 1.87 -7.91
C SER A 278 -0.06 2.66 -6.61
N GLY A 279 -0.20 3.98 -6.72
CA GLY A 279 0.12 4.94 -5.67
C GLY A 279 -1.13 5.33 -4.91
N ASN A 280 -0.91 5.97 -3.76
CA ASN A 280 -2.00 6.54 -2.98
C ASN A 280 -1.91 8.07 -2.90
N LEU A 281 -2.99 8.72 -2.45
CA LEU A 281 -3.05 10.17 -2.30
C LEU A 281 -2.01 10.69 -1.30
N LEU A 282 -1.50 9.87 -0.37
CA LEU A 282 -0.44 10.29 0.55
C LEU A 282 0.89 10.46 -0.15
N ASP A 283 1.16 9.69 -1.20
CA ASP A 283 2.35 9.90 -2.04
C ASP A 283 2.35 11.33 -2.61
N LEU A 284 1.19 11.84 -3.04
CA LEU A 284 1.05 13.23 -3.49
C LEU A 284 1.28 14.24 -2.36
N MET A 285 0.97 13.90 -1.11
CA MET A 285 1.20 14.79 0.04
C MET A 285 2.66 14.83 0.46
N ASP A 286 3.39 13.73 0.23
CA ASP A 286 4.78 13.56 0.66
C ASP A 286 5.82 13.98 -0.41
N MET A 287 5.40 14.16 -1.67
CA MET A 287 6.25 14.68 -2.75
C MET A 287 6.84 16.06 -2.43
N SER A 288 7.99 16.39 -3.05
CA SER A 288 8.50 17.76 -3.07
C SER A 288 7.53 18.70 -3.81
N ASP A 289 7.59 20.02 -3.56
CA ASP A 289 6.69 20.98 -4.23
C ASP A 289 6.86 21.00 -5.74
N HIS A 290 8.08 20.77 -6.22
CA HIS A 290 8.37 20.66 -7.63
C HIS A 290 7.69 19.43 -8.26
N GLU A 291 7.82 18.25 -7.65
CA GLU A 291 7.21 17.01 -8.16
C GLU A 291 5.68 17.03 -8.03
N TYR A 292 5.15 17.59 -6.93
CA TYR A 292 3.72 17.82 -6.78
C TYR A 292 3.18 18.78 -7.86
N GLY A 293 3.90 19.87 -8.13
CA GLY A 293 3.56 20.82 -9.19
C GLY A 293 3.47 20.16 -10.58
N LYS A 294 4.40 19.25 -10.89
CA LYS A 294 4.36 18.45 -12.14
C LYS A 294 3.16 17.50 -12.18
N ALA A 295 2.90 16.77 -11.10
CA ALA A 295 1.77 15.85 -11.02
C ALA A 295 0.44 16.61 -11.19
N ARG A 296 0.30 17.75 -10.51
CA ARG A 296 -0.83 18.67 -10.66
C ARG A 296 -0.97 19.19 -12.09
N ALA A 297 0.11 19.66 -12.71
CA ALA A 297 0.07 20.15 -14.08
C ALA A 297 -0.32 19.06 -15.10
N CYS A 298 0.12 17.81 -14.89
CA CYS A 298 -0.27 16.67 -15.72
C CYS A 298 -1.78 16.39 -15.64
N CYS A 299 -2.34 16.47 -14.43
CA CYS A 299 -3.76 16.24 -14.18
C CYS A 299 -4.67 17.38 -14.63
N MET A 300 -4.13 18.59 -14.78
CA MET A 300 -4.89 19.77 -15.15
C MET A 300 -4.91 19.99 -16.66
N SER A 301 -5.99 20.59 -17.15
CA SER A 301 -6.03 21.21 -18.48
C SER A 301 -5.67 22.70 -18.34
N PRO A 302 -4.92 23.32 -19.26
CA PRO A 302 -4.42 24.69 -19.11
C PRO A 302 -5.49 25.77 -18.84
N ARG A 303 -6.75 25.50 -19.15
CA ARG A 303 -7.88 26.44 -19.03
C ARG A 303 -8.89 26.07 -17.93
N SER A 304 -8.68 24.96 -17.22
CA SER A 304 -9.64 24.49 -16.21
C SER A 304 -9.28 25.01 -14.82
N LYS A 305 -10.29 25.45 -14.05
CA LYS A 305 -10.10 25.78 -12.63
C LYS A 305 -10.00 24.49 -11.82
N PRO A 306 -9.01 24.34 -10.93
CA PRO A 306 -8.85 23.15 -10.10
C PRO A 306 -10.01 23.03 -9.10
N GLN A 307 -10.64 21.86 -9.05
CA GLN A 307 -11.69 21.54 -8.08
C GLN A 307 -11.18 20.51 -7.08
N ILE A 308 -10.62 19.40 -7.55
CA ILE A 308 -10.07 18.36 -6.67
C ILE A 308 -8.71 18.82 -6.14
N PHE A 309 -7.86 19.37 -6.99
CA PHE A 309 -6.53 19.84 -6.59
C PHE A 309 -6.59 21.02 -5.63
N SER A 310 -7.65 21.85 -5.63
CA SER A 310 -7.78 22.89 -4.60
C SER A 310 -8.00 22.28 -3.21
N VAL A 311 -8.71 21.15 -3.13
CA VAL A 311 -8.89 20.37 -1.91
C VAL A 311 -7.58 19.69 -1.50
N LEU A 312 -6.86 19.11 -2.46
CA LEU A 312 -5.54 18.50 -2.20
C LEU A 312 -4.49 19.53 -1.79
N ASP A 313 -4.50 20.72 -2.39
CA ASP A 313 -3.61 21.85 -2.05
C ASP A 313 -3.82 22.26 -0.59
N GLU A 314 -5.08 22.37 -0.13
CA GLU A 314 -5.41 22.71 1.25
C GLU A 314 -5.08 21.58 2.24
N ALA A 315 -5.37 20.32 1.87
CA ALA A 315 -4.98 19.17 2.68
C ALA A 315 -3.45 19.11 2.85
N ARG A 316 -2.71 19.30 1.75
CA ARG A 316 -1.24 19.32 1.73
C ARG A 316 -0.70 20.46 2.61
N ARG A 317 -1.31 21.64 2.57
CA ARG A 317 -0.94 22.77 3.44
C ARG A 317 -1.00 22.38 4.92
N VAL A 318 -2.12 21.80 5.37
CA VAL A 318 -2.33 21.39 6.76
C VAL A 318 -1.40 20.23 7.16
N ILE A 319 -1.26 19.22 6.29
CA ILE A 319 -0.39 18.07 6.53
C ILE A 319 1.06 18.51 6.70
N ARG A 320 1.56 19.41 5.83
CA ARG A 320 2.95 19.87 5.87
C ARG A 320 3.25 20.83 7.00
N SER A 321 2.27 21.57 7.52
CA SER A 321 2.47 22.38 8.72
C SER A 321 2.57 21.56 10.01
N GLY A 322 2.18 20.27 9.99
CA GLY A 322 2.23 19.40 11.16
C GLY A 322 1.34 19.85 12.32
N CYS A 323 0.36 20.71 12.03
CA CYS A 323 -0.58 21.23 13.02
C CYS A 323 -1.76 20.27 13.24
N GLY A 324 -2.63 20.61 14.21
CA GLY A 324 -3.81 19.80 14.51
C GLY A 324 -4.69 19.57 13.28
N GLY A 325 -5.12 18.34 13.08
CA GLY A 325 -5.85 17.83 11.92
C GLY A 325 -4.97 17.10 10.91
N SER A 326 -3.64 17.26 10.97
CA SER A 326 -2.72 16.63 10.01
C SER A 326 -2.77 15.10 10.07
N THR A 327 -2.75 14.51 11.27
CA THR A 327 -2.85 13.06 11.49
C THR A 327 -4.18 12.52 10.94
N MET A 328 -5.29 13.21 11.25
CA MET A 328 -6.62 12.81 10.79
C MET A 328 -6.72 12.87 9.26
N LEU A 329 -6.25 13.95 8.62
CA LEU A 329 -6.28 14.06 7.16
C LEU A 329 -5.46 12.96 6.49
N ARG A 330 -4.24 12.69 6.97
CA ARG A 330 -3.41 11.58 6.44
C ARG A 330 -4.12 10.24 6.57
N PHE A 331 -4.72 9.96 7.73
CA PHE A 331 -5.44 8.72 7.94
C PHE A 331 -6.63 8.57 6.97
N LEU A 332 -7.43 9.62 6.81
CA LEU A 332 -8.60 9.60 5.93
C LEU A 332 -8.23 9.48 4.45
N MET A 333 -7.15 10.13 4.01
CA MET A 333 -6.69 10.09 2.62
C MET A 333 -6.16 8.72 2.18
N LEU A 334 -5.76 7.86 3.11
CA LEU A 334 -5.29 6.51 2.77
C LEU A 334 -6.38 5.70 2.06
N HIS A 335 -7.63 5.76 2.55
CA HIS A 335 -8.72 4.95 1.98
C HIS A 335 -9.92 5.74 1.45
N MET A 336 -10.05 7.02 1.79
CA MET A 336 -11.17 7.88 1.38
C MET A 336 -12.56 7.29 1.65
N ARG A 337 -12.70 6.34 2.59
CA ARG A 337 -13.96 5.62 2.83
C ARG A 337 -15.05 6.59 3.27
N ASN A 338 -16.10 6.68 2.46
CA ASN A 338 -17.23 7.58 2.69
C ASN A 338 -17.83 7.51 4.12
N GLU A 339 -17.96 6.31 4.67
CA GLU A 339 -18.50 6.12 6.03
C GLU A 339 -17.60 6.72 7.11
N VAL A 340 -16.29 6.58 6.95
CA VAL A 340 -15.29 7.10 7.89
C VAL A 340 -15.23 8.62 7.77
N LEU A 341 -15.24 9.16 6.55
CA LEU A 341 -15.28 10.61 6.30
C LEU A 341 -16.50 11.26 6.97
N ARG A 342 -17.70 10.71 6.75
CA ARG A 342 -18.95 11.25 7.29
C ARG A 342 -19.03 11.18 8.81
N SER A 343 -18.43 10.16 9.42
CA SER A 343 -18.43 10.02 10.88
C SER A 343 -17.53 11.04 11.58
N GLN A 344 -16.52 11.59 10.90
CA GLN A 344 -15.62 12.61 11.43
C GLN A 344 -16.15 14.04 11.30
N TYR A 345 -17.05 14.31 10.35
CA TYR A 345 -17.50 15.67 10.00
C TYR A 345 -18.32 16.35 11.10
N ASP A 346 -18.04 17.64 11.33
CA ASP A 346 -18.89 18.57 12.08
C ASP A 346 -19.12 19.85 11.25
N PRO A 347 -20.33 20.43 11.24
CA PRO A 347 -20.57 21.71 10.55
C PRO A 347 -19.80 22.88 11.20
N ASN A 348 -19.49 22.82 12.49
CA ASN A 348 -18.69 23.82 13.16
C ASN A 348 -17.22 23.49 13.01
N SER A 349 -16.41 24.50 12.70
CA SER A 349 -14.97 24.34 12.66
C SER A 349 -14.40 24.08 14.06
N CYS A 350 -13.40 23.20 14.14
CA CYS A 350 -12.69 22.90 15.38
C CYS A 350 -11.41 23.75 15.46
N PRO A 351 -11.30 24.73 16.38
CA PRO A 351 -10.12 25.59 16.48
C PRO A 351 -8.82 24.82 16.76
N HIS A 352 -8.92 23.70 17.50
CA HIS A 352 -7.77 22.85 17.83
C HIS A 352 -7.28 22.01 16.65
N LEU A 353 -8.12 21.79 15.64
CA LEU A 353 -7.79 21.02 14.43
C LEU A 353 -7.71 21.96 13.23
N SER A 354 -6.95 23.05 13.34
CA SER A 354 -6.72 24.01 12.26
C SER A 354 -7.98 24.62 11.64
N LYS A 355 -9.06 24.74 12.42
CA LYS A 355 -10.39 25.18 11.96
C LYS A 355 -10.99 24.27 10.88
N LEU A 356 -10.56 23.02 10.81
CA LEU A 356 -11.22 21.99 10.00
C LEU A 356 -12.61 21.68 10.56
N ASN A 357 -13.50 21.26 9.68
CA ASN A 357 -14.85 20.79 9.97
C ASN A 357 -14.85 19.34 10.51
N LEU A 358 -14.07 19.14 11.57
CA LEU A 358 -13.91 17.88 12.28
C LEU A 358 -14.56 17.96 13.66
N LYS A 359 -15.14 16.85 14.12
CA LYS A 359 -15.67 16.74 15.48
C LYS A 359 -14.53 16.88 16.50
N TYR A 360 -14.83 17.46 17.66
CA TYR A 360 -13.90 17.47 18.80
C TYR A 360 -13.46 16.05 19.23
N GLY A 361 -14.31 15.04 19.02
CA GLY A 361 -13.96 13.63 19.26
C GLY A 361 -12.82 13.09 18.38
N CYS A 362 -12.41 13.82 17.34
CA CYS A 362 -11.25 13.48 16.52
C CYS A 362 -9.91 13.83 17.18
N ILE A 363 -9.89 14.72 18.19
CA ILE A 363 -8.66 15.23 18.83
C ILE A 363 -7.80 14.09 19.42
N PRO A 364 -8.35 13.14 20.22
CA PRO A 364 -7.52 12.07 20.79
C PRO A 364 -6.79 11.23 19.72
N PHE A 365 -7.43 11.04 18.57
CA PHE A 365 -6.83 10.33 17.42
C PHE A 365 -5.80 11.17 16.69
N ASP A 366 -6.04 12.47 16.55
CA ASP A 366 -5.10 13.35 15.89
C ASP A 366 -3.78 13.46 16.69
N ASP A 367 -3.88 13.47 18.02
CA ASP A 367 -2.75 13.52 18.95
C ASP A 367 -2.04 12.16 19.10
N MET A 368 -2.77 11.11 19.50
CA MET A 368 -2.24 9.77 19.82
C MET A 368 -2.97 8.65 19.04
N PRO A 369 -2.73 8.55 17.71
CA PRO A 369 -3.41 7.65 16.80
C PRO A 369 -3.16 6.15 17.06
N PHE A 370 -2.05 5.78 17.71
CA PHE A 370 -1.77 4.38 18.02
C PHE A 370 -2.47 3.90 19.31
N CYS A 371 -2.96 4.84 20.14
CA CYS A 371 -3.68 4.56 21.37
C CYS A 371 -5.19 4.77 21.28
N SER A 372 -5.67 5.43 20.24
CA SER A 372 -7.07 5.82 20.09
C SER A 372 -7.60 5.45 18.70
N SER A 373 -8.82 5.88 18.36
CA SER A 373 -9.45 5.60 17.07
C SER A 373 -10.32 6.77 16.62
N PRO A 374 -10.51 6.98 15.30
CA PRO A 374 -11.44 7.95 14.78
C PRO A 374 -12.86 7.66 15.24
N VAL A 375 -13.70 8.68 15.21
CA VAL A 375 -15.08 8.59 15.67
C VAL A 375 -15.82 7.53 14.85
N GLY A 376 -16.37 6.51 15.50
CA GLY A 376 -17.18 5.47 14.83
C GLY A 376 -16.40 4.54 13.91
N HIS A 377 -15.07 4.44 14.05
CA HIS A 377 -14.24 3.57 13.23
C HIS A 377 -13.17 2.84 14.05
N ASN A 378 -13.02 1.53 13.83
CA ASN A 378 -11.96 0.73 14.44
C ASN A 378 -10.80 0.58 13.47
N VAL A 379 -9.63 1.11 13.86
CA VAL A 379 -8.48 1.20 12.96
C VAL A 379 -7.67 -0.08 12.92
N LYS A 380 -7.28 -0.52 11.71
CA LYS A 380 -6.28 -1.58 11.55
C LYS A 380 -4.88 -1.00 11.77
N TYR A 381 -4.03 -1.75 12.46
CA TYR A 381 -2.64 -1.31 12.71
C TYR A 381 -1.87 -1.03 11.42
N GLY A 382 -2.07 -1.83 10.37
CA GLY A 382 -1.44 -1.61 9.07
C GLY A 382 -1.73 -0.23 8.49
N ASP A 383 -2.99 0.23 8.58
CA ASP A 383 -3.44 1.52 8.07
C ASP A 383 -2.78 2.68 8.81
N LEU A 384 -2.54 2.55 10.12
CA LEU A 384 -1.80 3.55 10.92
C LEU A 384 -0.34 3.65 10.49
N VAL A 385 0.32 2.51 10.32
CA VAL A 385 1.72 2.47 9.90
C VAL A 385 1.87 3.07 8.51
N GLU A 386 0.97 2.72 7.59
CA GLU A 386 1.01 3.25 6.22
C GLU A 386 0.79 4.77 6.22
N SER A 387 -0.31 5.23 6.85
CA SER A 387 -0.67 6.65 6.82
C SER A 387 0.28 7.55 7.60
N LEU A 388 0.74 7.12 8.78
CA LEU A 388 1.43 7.99 9.76
C LEU A 388 2.89 7.55 9.97
N GLY A 389 3.14 6.25 9.99
CA GLY A 389 4.39 5.67 10.47
C GLY A 389 4.54 5.74 11.97
N VAL A 390 5.67 5.25 12.46
CA VAL A 390 5.91 5.03 13.89
C VAL A 390 6.97 5.94 14.51
N ALA A 391 7.72 6.66 13.68
CA ALA A 391 8.82 7.50 14.15
C ALA A 391 8.32 8.58 15.13
N GLY A 392 8.96 8.67 16.31
CA GLY A 392 8.61 9.64 17.36
C GLY A 392 7.40 9.28 18.21
N ARG A 393 6.81 8.09 18.03
CA ARG A 393 5.59 7.64 18.75
C ARG A 393 5.83 6.44 19.67
N ASP A 394 7.07 6.26 20.13
CA ASP A 394 7.48 5.11 20.96
C ASP A 394 6.63 4.97 22.23
N HIS A 395 6.23 6.10 22.82
CA HIS A 395 5.36 6.14 24.00
C HIS A 395 3.96 5.56 23.71
N GLU A 396 3.38 5.83 22.54
CA GLU A 396 2.09 5.26 22.13
C GLU A 396 2.19 3.76 21.84
N LEU A 397 3.28 3.38 21.18
CA LEU A 397 3.58 1.99 20.85
C LEU A 397 3.77 1.14 22.11
N LEU A 398 4.46 1.68 23.12
CA LEU A 398 4.61 1.08 24.43
C LEU A 398 3.25 0.92 25.13
N ALA A 399 2.44 1.99 25.18
CA ALA A 399 1.11 1.95 25.78
C ALA A 399 0.22 0.91 25.10
N ARG A 400 0.25 0.84 23.77
CA ARG A 400 -0.48 -0.17 22.98
C ARG A 400 0.00 -1.59 23.30
N ARG A 401 1.32 -1.82 23.40
CA ARG A 401 1.91 -3.12 23.77
C ARG A 401 1.43 -3.57 25.13
N VAL A 402 1.47 -2.69 26.13
CA VAL A 402 1.00 -2.99 27.49
C VAL A 402 -0.48 -3.33 27.47
N LYS A 403 -1.31 -2.53 26.78
CA LYS A 403 -2.75 -2.80 26.64
C LYS A 403 -3.01 -4.20 26.05
N ILE A 404 -2.35 -4.53 24.94
CA ILE A 404 -2.47 -5.85 24.29
C ILE A 404 -2.02 -6.98 25.23
N ASN A 405 -0.93 -6.80 25.97
CA ASN A 405 -0.45 -7.80 26.93
C ASN A 405 -1.43 -8.01 28.10
N VAL A 406 -2.03 -6.93 28.61
CA VAL A 406 -3.03 -7.01 29.67
C VAL A 406 -4.29 -7.69 29.16
N GLU A 407 -4.79 -7.31 27.97
CA GLU A 407 -6.02 -7.87 27.40
C GLU A 407 -5.89 -9.35 27.00
N ASN A 408 -4.76 -9.74 26.40
CA ASN A 408 -4.58 -11.10 25.86
C ASN A 408 -3.91 -12.07 26.84
N HIS A 409 -3.04 -11.57 27.72
CA HIS A 409 -2.20 -12.41 28.57
C HIS A 409 -2.35 -12.11 30.07
N GLY A 410 -3.06 -11.04 30.47
CA GLY A 410 -3.20 -10.63 31.86
C GLY A 410 -1.89 -10.10 32.48
N ILE A 411 -0.91 -9.70 31.67
CA ILE A 411 0.43 -9.32 32.14
C ILE A 411 0.66 -7.81 31.89
N LEU A 412 1.06 -7.08 32.93
CA LEU A 412 1.28 -5.62 32.88
C LEU A 412 2.72 -5.22 32.49
N ARG A 413 3.57 -6.21 32.15
CA ARG A 413 5.00 -6.01 31.82
C ARG A 413 5.25 -6.22 30.33
N VAL A 414 6.25 -5.53 29.81
CA VAL A 414 6.86 -5.80 28.51
C VAL A 414 8.10 -6.66 28.76
N MET A 415 8.16 -7.88 28.23
CA MET A 415 9.36 -8.72 28.35
C MET A 415 10.46 -8.10 27.48
N GLN A 416 11.62 -7.80 28.09
CA GLN A 416 12.82 -7.43 27.33
C GLN A 416 13.35 -8.68 26.63
N ASN A 417 13.46 -8.64 25.31
CA ASN A 417 14.31 -9.59 24.60
C ASN A 417 15.75 -9.12 24.79
N SER A 418 16.52 -9.91 25.52
CA SER A 418 17.97 -9.84 25.59
C SER A 418 18.62 -10.32 24.30
#